data_AF-A0A1I1HDM7-F1
#
_entry.id   AF-A0A1I1HDM7-F1
#
_cell.length_a   1.000
_cell.length_b   1.000
_cell.length_c   1.000
_cell.angle_alpha   90.00
_cell.angle_beta   90.00
_cell.angle_gamma   90.00
#
_symmetry.space_group_name_H-M   'P 1'
#
loop_
_entity.id
_entity.type
_entity.pdbx_description
1 polymer ?
#
loop_
_entity_poly.entity_id
_entity_poly.type
_entity_poly.pdbx_seq_one_letter_code
_entity_poly.pdbx_strand_id
1 'polypeptide(L)'
;MTELEKMELAECYINRYFEIADGVEISKENKEYLKIYIRDVSEAEREFDFNGKRNKSMLYVLGGALVFALLLLIAFHSGLYFIVPVLGFLTIAVSGYMIINKYYTQRLVEVKDHQKEVNEGITEQIEILQGRIKQLEKQRDDYLTALRKKIDFMELDMDYMNNIGQIKEFMVNGEAETCEEAVQIFESNLLMQQMSGIMSASVHDKTMDIEKNKERFGDPTKDFGKKTAKKSLFGKK
;
A
#
# COMPACT_ATOMS: atom_id res chain seq x y z
N MET A 1 -48.46 5.02 7.74
CA MET A 1 -47.17 5.48 7.22
C MET A 1 -47.49 6.39 6.06
N THR A 2 -47.10 7.66 6.14
CA THR A 2 -47.20 8.60 5.02
C THR A 2 -46.19 8.23 3.94
N GLU A 3 -46.36 8.74 2.71
CA GLU A 3 -45.39 8.52 1.63
C GLU A 3 -44.02 9.12 2.00
N LEU A 4 -44.00 10.30 2.63
CA LEU A 4 -42.74 10.90 3.12
C LEU A 4 -42.04 10.04 4.18
N GLU A 5 -42.78 9.46 5.14
CA GLU A 5 -42.22 8.54 6.15
C GLU A 5 -41.64 7.26 5.51
N LYS A 6 -42.24 6.76 4.42
CA LYS A 6 -41.69 5.62 3.66
C LYS A 6 -40.35 5.99 3.02
N MET A 7 -40.24 7.18 2.44
CA MET A 7 -39.01 7.69 1.83
C MET A 7 -37.91 7.92 2.86
N GLU A 8 -38.21 8.53 4.00
CA GLU A 8 -37.26 8.71 5.10
C GLU A 8 -36.73 7.37 5.64
N LEU A 9 -37.62 6.36 5.75
CA LEU A 9 -37.23 5.02 6.16
C LEU A 9 -36.31 4.35 5.12
N ALA A 10 -36.61 4.51 3.83
CA ALA A 10 -35.78 4.00 2.75
C ALA A 10 -34.39 4.66 2.73
N GLU A 11 -34.30 5.97 2.90
CA GLU A 11 -33.04 6.71 3.04
C GLU A 11 -32.23 6.19 4.24
N CYS A 12 -32.85 6.03 5.40
CA CYS A 12 -32.19 5.49 6.60
C CYS A 12 -31.59 4.09 6.34
N TYR A 13 -32.35 3.23 5.67
CA TYR A 13 -31.90 1.90 5.29
C TYR A 13 -30.78 1.91 4.25
N ILE A 14 -30.85 2.78 3.25
CA ILE A 14 -29.81 2.93 2.22
C ILE A 14 -28.51 3.48 2.84
N ASN A 15 -28.61 4.49 3.72
CA ASN A 15 -27.45 5.01 4.45
C ASN A 15 -26.80 3.92 5.31
N ARG A 16 -27.60 3.08 5.97
CA ARG A 16 -27.08 1.94 6.72
C ARG A 16 -26.38 0.90 5.84
N TYR A 17 -26.83 0.70 4.60
CA TYR A 17 -26.10 -0.12 3.64
C TYR A 17 -24.73 0.46 3.32
N PHE A 18 -24.63 1.77 3.08
CA PHE A 18 -23.35 2.44 2.79
C PHE A 18 -22.40 2.35 3.98
N GLU A 19 -22.87 2.51 5.22
CA GLU A 19 -22.04 2.30 6.41
C GLU A 19 -21.41 0.89 6.47
N ILE A 20 -22.16 -0.14 6.05
CA ILE A 20 -21.65 -1.52 5.99
C ILE A 20 -20.66 -1.66 4.83
N ALA A 21 -20.96 -1.08 3.67
CA ALA A 21 -20.09 -1.12 2.49
C ALA A 21 -18.74 -0.43 2.75
N ASP A 22 -18.75 0.75 3.35
CA ASP A 22 -17.54 1.48 3.77
C ASP A 22 -16.74 0.68 4.80
N GLY A 23 -17.42 0.00 5.74
CA GLY A 23 -16.79 -0.90 6.68
C GLY A 23 -16.04 -2.07 6.02
N VAL A 24 -16.54 -2.58 4.89
CA VAL A 24 -15.85 -3.59 4.07
C VAL A 24 -14.60 -3.00 3.41
N GLU A 25 -14.70 -1.80 2.85
CA GLU A 25 -13.59 -1.13 2.17
C GLU A 25 -12.45 -0.81 3.14
N ILE A 26 -12.75 -0.16 4.27
CA ILE A 26 -11.78 0.14 5.33
C ILE A 26 -11.10 -1.15 5.82
N SER A 27 -11.86 -2.24 5.95
CA SER A 27 -11.28 -3.53 6.37
C SER A 27 -10.31 -4.10 5.32
N LYS A 28 -10.60 -3.93 4.03
CA LYS A 28 -9.69 -4.32 2.94
C LYS A 28 -8.42 -3.47 2.93
N GLU A 29 -8.55 -2.16 3.12
CA GLU A 29 -7.40 -1.26 3.23
C GLU A 29 -6.51 -1.62 4.42
N ASN A 30 -7.10 -1.84 5.60
CA ASN A 30 -6.37 -2.26 6.80
C ASN A 30 -5.58 -3.55 6.58
N LYS A 31 -6.13 -4.50 5.82
CA LYS A 31 -5.45 -5.74 5.46
C LYS A 31 -4.23 -5.49 4.58
N GLU A 32 -4.34 -4.62 3.57
CA GLU A 32 -3.20 -4.27 2.72
C GLU A 32 -2.14 -3.48 3.50
N TYR A 33 -2.56 -2.61 4.42
CA TYR A 33 -1.66 -1.90 5.31
C TYR A 33 -0.82 -2.84 6.19
N LEU A 34 -1.43 -3.86 6.79
CA LEU A 34 -0.72 -4.84 7.62
C LEU A 34 0.37 -5.60 6.85
N LYS A 35 0.17 -5.87 5.56
CA LYS A 35 1.18 -6.57 4.74
C LYS A 35 2.49 -5.79 4.59
N ILE A 36 2.44 -4.45 4.65
CA ILE A 36 3.62 -3.59 4.52
C ILE A 36 4.59 -3.81 5.69
N TYR A 37 4.08 -4.23 6.85
CA TYR A 37 4.90 -4.47 8.05
C TYR A 37 5.60 -5.82 8.08
N ILE A 38 5.29 -6.72 7.15
CA ILE A 38 6.00 -7.99 7.02
C ILE A 38 7.38 -7.70 6.43
N ARG A 39 8.42 -7.84 7.26
CA ARG A 39 9.81 -7.63 6.84
C ARG A 39 10.51 -8.95 6.61
N ASP A 40 11.45 -8.98 5.66
CA ASP A 40 12.29 -10.17 5.46
C ASP A 40 13.23 -10.35 6.66
N VAL A 41 13.33 -11.58 7.15
CA VAL A 41 14.26 -11.98 8.21
C VAL A 41 15.71 -11.70 7.80
N SER A 42 16.02 -11.75 6.51
CA SER A 42 17.36 -11.44 5.97
C SER A 42 17.74 -9.97 6.16
N GLU A 43 16.77 -9.05 6.13
CA GLU A 43 17.01 -7.62 6.37
C GLU A 43 17.31 -7.37 7.85
N ALA A 44 16.59 -8.02 8.77
CA ALA A 44 16.85 -7.94 10.20
C ALA A 44 18.24 -8.50 10.56
N GLU A 45 18.68 -9.58 9.90
CA GLU A 45 20.03 -10.13 10.04
C GLU A 45 21.11 -9.15 9.56
N ARG A 46 20.88 -8.45 8.44
CA ARG A 46 21.80 -7.43 7.94
C ARG A 46 21.89 -6.23 8.89
N GLU A 47 20.76 -5.77 9.43
CA GLU A 47 20.70 -4.66 10.38
C GLU A 47 21.40 -4.99 11.71
N PHE A 48 21.36 -6.26 12.14
CA PHE A 48 22.07 -6.70 13.32
C PHE A 48 23.60 -6.60 13.19
N ASP A 49 24.16 -6.66 11.98
CA ASP A 49 25.61 -6.61 11.70
C ASP A 49 26.43 -7.56 12.59
N PHE A 50 26.17 -8.87 12.44
CA PHE A 50 26.86 -9.91 13.22
C PHE A 50 28.39 -9.81 13.10
N ASN A 51 28.90 -9.69 11.88
CA ASN A 51 30.34 -9.69 11.62
C ASN A 51 31.03 -8.45 12.19
N GLY A 52 30.43 -7.26 12.04
CA GLY A 52 30.99 -6.03 12.58
C GLY A 52 31.02 -6.04 14.11
N LYS A 53 29.91 -6.42 14.76
CA LYS A 53 29.82 -6.53 16.23
C LYS A 53 30.80 -7.56 16.79
N ARG A 54 30.87 -8.76 16.19
CA ARG A 54 31.80 -9.82 16.60
C ARG A 54 33.25 -9.35 16.47
N ASN A 55 33.63 -8.79 15.33
CA ASN A 55 35.01 -8.36 15.07
C ASN A 55 35.43 -7.21 15.99
N LYS A 56 34.55 -6.24 16.26
CA LYS A 56 34.81 -5.15 17.20
C LYS A 56 35.04 -5.68 18.62
N SER A 57 34.21 -6.61 19.08
CA SER A 57 34.37 -7.24 20.40
C SER A 57 35.64 -8.09 20.49
N MET A 58 35.99 -8.80 19.41
CA MET A 58 37.25 -9.54 19.33
C MET A 58 38.48 -8.65 19.42
N LEU A 59 38.43 -7.44 18.87
CA LEU A 59 39.53 -6.48 18.98
C LEU A 59 39.82 -6.12 20.45
N TYR A 60 38.79 -5.93 21.27
CA TYR A 60 38.96 -5.67 22.71
C TYR A 60 39.53 -6.88 23.45
N VAL A 61 39.07 -8.10 23.11
CA VAL A 61 39.63 -9.33 23.69
C VAL A 61 41.10 -9.51 23.33
N LEU A 62 41.48 -9.28 22.07
CA LEU A 62 42.86 -9.37 21.63
C LEU A 62 43.73 -8.28 22.29
N GLY A 63 43.23 -7.06 22.43
CA GLY A 63 43.90 -6.00 23.18
C GLY A 63 44.14 -6.36 24.65
N GLY A 64 43.13 -6.91 25.33
CA GLY A 64 43.27 -7.39 26.70
C GLY A 64 44.23 -8.58 26.82
N ALA A 65 44.16 -9.53 25.88
CA ALA A 65 45.06 -10.68 25.82
C ALA A 65 46.52 -10.24 25.62
N LEU A 66 46.78 -9.22 24.80
CA LEU A 66 48.12 -8.66 24.61
C LEU A 66 48.67 -8.03 25.89
N VAL A 67 47.86 -7.23 26.61
CA VAL A 67 48.27 -6.63 27.89
C VAL A 67 48.58 -7.74 28.92
N PHE A 68 47.74 -8.77 28.99
CA PHE A 68 47.97 -9.92 29.87
C PHE A 68 49.24 -10.70 29.52
N ALA A 69 49.49 -10.92 28.23
CA ALA A 69 50.70 -11.58 27.75
C ALA A 69 51.97 -10.77 28.07
N LEU A 70 51.93 -9.44 27.93
CA LEU A 70 53.04 -8.55 28.31
C LEU A 70 53.34 -8.62 29.81
N LEU A 71 52.30 -8.65 30.66
CA LEU A 71 52.47 -8.83 32.11
C LEU A 71 53.13 -10.17 32.44
N LEU A 72 52.68 -11.26 31.80
CA LEU A 72 53.30 -12.57 31.97
C LEU A 72 54.75 -12.59 31.45
N LEU A 73 55.05 -11.87 30.38
CA LEU A 73 56.40 -11.82 29.82
C LEU A 73 57.37 -11.13 30.81
N ILE A 74 56.93 -10.03 31.43
CA ILE A 74 57.69 -9.35 32.49
C ILE A 74 57.89 -10.27 33.70
N ALA A 75 56.92 -11.11 34.06
CA ALA A 75 57.05 -12.02 35.20
C ALA A 75 57.91 -13.27 34.93
N PHE A 76 57.88 -13.80 33.70
CA PHE A 76 58.51 -15.08 33.31
C PHE A 76 59.61 -14.90 32.27
N HIS A 77 60.42 -13.84 32.40
CA HIS A 77 61.43 -13.46 31.41
C HIS A 77 62.71 -14.35 31.39
N SER A 78 62.85 -15.33 32.30
CA SER A 78 64.07 -16.12 32.46
C SER A 78 63.94 -17.54 31.87
N GLY A 79 64.93 -17.97 31.09
CA GLY A 79 65.02 -19.33 30.55
C GLY A 79 63.88 -19.73 29.58
N LEU A 80 63.45 -21.00 29.62
CA LEU A 80 62.40 -21.57 28.76
C LEU A 80 60.97 -21.13 29.13
N TYR A 81 60.79 -20.33 30.19
CA TYR A 81 59.48 -19.91 30.67
C TYR A 81 58.80 -18.83 29.79
N PHE A 82 59.45 -18.35 28.73
CA PHE A 82 58.86 -17.47 27.71
C PHE A 82 57.65 -18.10 26.97
N ILE A 83 57.49 -19.42 27.06
CA ILE A 83 56.34 -20.16 26.49
C ILE A 83 55.05 -19.84 27.27
N VAL A 84 55.13 -19.48 28.56
CA VAL A 84 53.97 -19.22 29.42
C VAL A 84 53.14 -18.01 28.93
N PRO A 85 53.73 -16.84 28.60
CA PRO A 85 53.01 -15.73 27.96
C PRO A 85 52.28 -16.12 26.68
N VAL A 86 52.90 -16.95 25.83
CA VAL A 86 52.33 -17.38 24.55
C VAL A 86 51.11 -18.27 24.77
N LEU A 87 51.20 -19.23 25.69
CA LEU A 87 50.07 -20.08 26.07
C LEU A 87 48.95 -19.25 26.73
N GLY A 88 49.28 -18.30 27.61
CA GLY A 88 48.32 -17.40 28.24
C GLY A 88 47.57 -16.52 27.24
N PHE A 89 48.26 -16.02 26.21
CA PHE A 89 47.62 -15.28 25.12
C PHE A 89 46.63 -16.16 24.34
N LEU A 90 47.08 -17.36 23.93
CA LEU A 90 46.27 -18.29 23.15
C LEU A 90 45.01 -18.74 23.90
N THR A 91 45.09 -19.02 25.20
CA THR A 91 43.93 -19.43 25.98
C THR A 91 42.88 -18.33 26.06
N ILE A 92 43.27 -17.08 26.30
CA ILE A 92 42.35 -15.93 26.33
C ILE A 92 41.77 -15.66 24.94
N ALA A 93 42.59 -15.70 23.89
CA ALA A 93 42.12 -15.45 22.52
C ALA A 93 41.10 -16.51 22.07
N VAL A 94 41.38 -17.79 22.31
CA VAL A 94 40.50 -18.91 21.92
C VAL A 94 39.22 -18.93 22.76
N SER A 95 39.33 -18.77 24.09
CA SER A 95 38.15 -18.74 24.96
C SER A 95 37.28 -17.51 24.70
N GLY A 96 37.89 -16.33 24.52
CA GLY A 96 37.18 -15.11 24.17
C GLY A 96 36.48 -15.21 22.81
N TYR A 97 37.12 -15.80 21.80
CA TYR A 97 36.47 -16.08 20.51
C TYR A 97 35.25 -16.98 20.64
N MET A 98 35.36 -18.09 21.39
CA MET A 98 34.23 -19.00 21.59
C MET A 98 33.05 -18.31 22.30
N ILE A 99 33.33 -17.55 23.36
CA ILE A 99 32.28 -16.85 24.13
C ILE A 99 31.61 -15.78 23.28
N ILE A 100 32.40 -14.92 22.61
CA ILE A 100 31.89 -13.86 21.75
C ILE A 100 31.06 -14.45 20.60
N ASN A 101 31.58 -15.47 19.92
CA ASN A 101 30.88 -16.08 18.80
C ASN A 101 29.56 -16.71 19.24
N LYS A 102 29.54 -17.44 20.37
CA LYS A 102 28.31 -18.02 20.92
C LYS A 102 27.30 -16.94 21.32
N TYR A 103 27.75 -15.89 22.01
CA TYR A 103 26.91 -14.77 22.44
C TYR A 103 26.21 -14.07 21.26
N TYR A 104 26.97 -13.67 20.23
CA TYR A 104 26.38 -12.99 19.08
C TYR A 104 25.55 -13.92 18.21
N THR A 105 25.86 -15.22 18.17
CA THR A 105 25.04 -16.21 17.46
C THR A 105 23.69 -16.36 18.14
N GLN A 106 23.65 -16.43 19.48
CA GLN A 106 22.38 -16.45 20.23
C GLN A 106 21.57 -15.18 20.00
N ARG A 107 22.21 -14.01 20.08
CA ARG A 107 21.56 -12.73 19.79
C ARG A 107 21.00 -12.64 18.37
N LEU A 108 21.73 -13.17 17.38
CA LEU A 108 21.26 -13.22 16.01
C LEU A 108 20.06 -14.15 15.86
N VAL A 109 20.07 -15.29 16.54
CA VAL A 109 18.91 -16.21 16.58
C VAL A 109 17.71 -15.52 17.24
N GLU A 110 17.89 -14.84 18.37
CA GLU A 110 16.82 -14.06 19.02
C GLU A 110 16.21 -13.01 18.08
N VAL A 111 17.03 -12.29 17.31
CA VAL A 111 16.54 -11.28 16.34
C VAL A 111 15.76 -11.95 15.21
N LYS A 112 16.25 -13.09 14.69
CA LYS A 112 15.55 -13.84 13.64
C LYS A 112 14.22 -14.40 14.14
N ASP A 113 14.22 -14.99 15.32
CA ASP A 113 13.04 -15.59 15.95
C ASP A 113 12.00 -14.51 16.27
N HIS A 114 12.43 -13.37 16.82
CA HIS A 114 11.54 -12.24 17.07
C HIS A 114 10.92 -11.69 15.78
N GLN A 115 11.71 -11.53 14.72
CA GLN A 115 11.17 -11.07 13.44
C GLN A 115 10.20 -12.09 12.84
N LYS A 116 10.49 -13.38 12.98
CA LYS A 116 9.60 -14.46 12.54
C LYS A 116 8.29 -14.46 13.33
N GLU A 117 8.35 -14.33 14.66
CA GLU A 117 7.18 -14.25 15.54
C GLU A 117 6.29 -13.04 15.17
N VAL A 118 6.90 -11.87 14.95
CA VAL A 118 6.17 -10.67 14.51
C VAL A 118 5.50 -10.90 13.16
N ASN A 119 6.20 -11.49 12.19
CA ASN A 119 5.65 -11.80 10.88
C ASN A 119 4.51 -12.82 10.95
N GLU A 120 4.65 -13.87 11.78
CA GLU A 120 3.60 -14.86 12.02
C GLU A 120 2.36 -14.19 12.66
N GLY A 121 2.55 -13.36 13.69
CA GLY A 121 1.47 -12.63 14.35
C GLY A 121 0.75 -11.64 13.41
N ILE A 122 1.46 -10.96 12.52
CA ILE A 122 0.85 -10.12 11.48
C ILE A 122 0.05 -10.98 10.49
N THR A 123 0.59 -12.15 10.12
CA THR A 123 -0.08 -13.07 9.20
C THR A 123 -1.39 -13.62 9.80
N GLU A 124 -1.38 -14.01 11.08
CA GLU A 124 -2.58 -14.43 11.80
C GLU A 124 -3.63 -13.31 11.86
N GLN A 125 -3.21 -12.07 12.13
CA GLN A 125 -4.12 -10.92 12.10
C GLN A 125 -4.73 -10.69 10.72
N ILE A 126 -3.94 -10.84 9.65
CA ILE A 126 -4.43 -10.76 8.27
C ILE A 126 -5.46 -11.86 7.99
N GLU A 127 -5.25 -13.09 8.47
CA GLU A 127 -6.20 -14.18 8.29
C GLU A 127 -7.52 -13.93 9.03
N ILE A 128 -7.44 -13.51 10.30
CA ILE A 128 -8.63 -13.12 11.09
C ILE A 128 -9.39 -11.99 10.39
N LEU A 129 -8.66 -10.98 9.91
CA LEU A 129 -9.25 -9.83 9.21
C LEU A 129 -9.90 -10.27 7.89
N GLN A 130 -9.28 -11.19 7.14
CA GLN A 130 -9.87 -11.77 5.94
C GLN A 130 -11.17 -12.52 6.25
N GLY A 131 -11.22 -13.27 7.36
CA GLY A 131 -12.45 -13.90 7.83
C GLY A 131 -13.56 -12.88 8.12
N ARG A 132 -13.23 -11.79 8.81
CA ARG A 132 -14.16 -10.69 9.12
C ARG A 132 -14.65 -9.97 7.86
N ILE A 133 -13.77 -9.71 6.90
CA ILE A 133 -14.13 -9.11 5.60
C ILE A 133 -15.19 -9.97 4.90
N LYS A 134 -14.98 -11.29 4.82
CA LYS A 134 -15.97 -12.20 4.19
C LYS A 134 -17.32 -12.16 4.90
N GLN A 135 -17.32 -12.05 6.23
CA GLN A 135 -18.57 -11.93 7.01
C GLN A 135 -19.28 -10.60 6.72
N LEU A 136 -18.53 -9.49 6.67
CA LEU A 136 -19.08 -8.18 6.36
C LEU A 136 -19.58 -8.09 4.91
N GLU A 137 -18.87 -8.66 3.94
CA GLU A 137 -19.31 -8.76 2.54
C GLU A 137 -20.64 -9.53 2.46
N LYS A 138 -20.72 -10.67 3.14
CA LYS A 138 -21.98 -11.42 3.20
C LYS A 138 -23.10 -10.61 3.86
N GLN A 139 -22.80 -9.95 4.98
CA GLN A 139 -23.78 -9.10 5.67
C GLN A 139 -24.29 -7.97 4.78
N ARG A 140 -23.40 -7.32 4.02
CA ARG A 140 -23.75 -6.29 3.04
C ARG A 140 -24.67 -6.84 1.96
N ASP A 141 -24.33 -7.98 1.38
CA ASP A 141 -25.08 -8.58 0.27
C ASP A 141 -26.45 -9.12 0.73
N ASP A 142 -26.50 -9.74 1.91
CA ASP A 142 -27.74 -10.18 2.56
C ASP A 142 -28.63 -8.97 2.89
N TYR A 143 -28.03 -7.87 3.36
CA TYR A 143 -28.74 -6.63 3.66
C TYR A 143 -29.33 -6.00 2.39
N LEU A 144 -28.55 -5.88 1.30
CA LEU A 144 -29.05 -5.39 0.00
C LEU A 144 -30.21 -6.23 -0.52
N THR A 145 -30.11 -7.55 -0.39
CA THR A 145 -31.20 -8.47 -0.77
C THR A 145 -32.46 -8.25 0.06
N ALA A 146 -32.31 -7.96 1.36
CA ALA A 146 -33.43 -7.60 2.22
C ALA A 146 -34.02 -6.22 1.88
N LEU A 147 -33.18 -5.25 1.53
CA LEU A 147 -33.63 -3.93 1.08
C LEU A 147 -34.48 -4.02 -0.18
N ARG A 148 -34.07 -4.83 -1.16
CA ARG A 148 -34.83 -5.07 -2.41
C ARG A 148 -36.24 -5.63 -2.18
N LYS A 149 -36.50 -6.24 -1.02
CA LYS A 149 -37.83 -6.74 -0.64
C LYS A 149 -38.67 -5.72 0.12
N LYS A 150 -38.01 -4.72 0.73
CA LYS A 150 -38.65 -3.69 1.56
C LYS A 150 -38.96 -2.42 0.79
N ILE A 151 -38.11 -2.07 -0.17
CA ILE A 151 -38.25 -0.92 -1.05
C ILE A 151 -38.75 -1.47 -2.38
N ASP A 152 -40.03 -1.26 -2.67
CA ASP A 152 -40.72 -1.75 -3.86
C ASP A 152 -40.98 -0.66 -4.91
N PHE A 153 -40.79 0.61 -4.53
CA PHE A 153 -41.04 1.79 -5.37
C PHE A 153 -39.81 2.29 -6.16
N MET A 154 -38.65 1.64 -6.03
CA MET A 154 -37.39 2.09 -6.61
C MET A 154 -36.44 0.92 -6.92
N GLU A 155 -35.68 1.02 -8.01
CA GLU A 155 -34.56 0.13 -8.29
C GLU A 155 -33.37 0.45 -7.36
N LEU A 156 -32.89 -0.56 -6.62
CA LEU A 156 -31.75 -0.41 -5.72
C LEU A 156 -30.42 -0.57 -6.45
N ASP A 157 -30.20 0.30 -7.43
CA ASP A 157 -28.93 0.51 -8.11
C ASP A 157 -28.18 1.70 -7.50
N MET A 158 -26.87 1.77 -7.74
CA MET A 158 -25.99 2.76 -7.12
C MET A 158 -26.41 4.21 -7.43
N ASP A 159 -26.91 4.48 -8.64
CA ASP A 159 -27.33 5.82 -9.05
C ASP A 159 -28.52 6.31 -8.22
N TYR A 160 -29.50 5.46 -7.94
CA TYR A 160 -30.65 5.80 -7.11
C TYR A 160 -30.29 5.89 -5.63
N MET A 161 -29.52 4.91 -5.13
CA MET A 161 -29.13 4.86 -3.72
C MET A 161 -28.24 6.03 -3.32
N ASN A 162 -27.30 6.44 -4.17
CA ASN A 162 -26.44 7.59 -3.91
C ASN A 162 -27.22 8.92 -3.91
N ASN A 163 -28.33 8.98 -4.66
CA ASN A 163 -29.13 10.19 -4.82
C ASN A 163 -30.46 10.15 -4.04
N ILE A 164 -30.64 9.20 -3.12
CA ILE A 164 -31.89 9.05 -2.34
C ILE A 164 -32.27 10.34 -1.60
N GLY A 165 -31.29 11.13 -1.16
CA GLY A 165 -31.51 12.45 -0.56
C GLY A 165 -32.14 13.45 -1.54
N GLN A 166 -31.69 13.48 -2.80
CA GLN A 166 -32.29 14.33 -3.85
C GLN A 166 -33.70 13.86 -4.20
N ILE A 167 -33.92 12.53 -4.23
CA ILE A 167 -35.24 11.95 -4.51
C ILE A 167 -36.24 12.35 -3.41
N LYS A 168 -35.79 12.32 -2.14
CA LYS A 168 -36.58 12.82 -1.01
C LYS A 168 -36.87 14.32 -1.11
N GLU A 169 -35.93 15.14 -1.59
CA GLU A 169 -36.14 16.59 -1.75
C GLU A 169 -37.32 16.91 -2.69
N PHE A 170 -37.54 16.14 -3.75
CA PHE A 170 -38.73 16.32 -4.62
C PHE A 170 -40.04 16.20 -3.84
N MET A 171 -40.09 15.31 -2.84
CA MET A 171 -41.27 15.16 -1.98
C MET A 171 -41.38 16.30 -0.95
N VAL A 172 -40.26 16.73 -0.37
CA VAL A 172 -40.23 17.83 0.61
C VAL A 172 -40.62 19.17 -0.04
N ASN A 173 -40.21 19.39 -1.29
CA ASN A 173 -40.54 20.60 -2.05
C ASN A 173 -41.98 20.58 -2.59
N GLY A 174 -42.70 19.46 -2.45
CA GLY A 174 -44.06 19.29 -2.97
C GLY A 174 -44.13 19.08 -4.48
N GLU A 175 -43.01 18.70 -5.12
CA GLU A 175 -42.96 18.36 -6.55
C GLU A 175 -43.48 16.94 -6.83
N ALA A 176 -43.49 16.07 -5.81
CA ALA A 176 -44.05 14.72 -5.85
C ALA A 176 -44.92 14.44 -4.62
N GLU A 177 -46.09 13.83 -4.84
CA GLU A 177 -47.01 13.43 -3.76
C GLU A 177 -46.76 11.97 -3.32
N THR A 178 -46.13 11.16 -4.16
CA THR A 178 -45.85 9.72 -3.92
C THR A 178 -44.37 9.39 -4.09
N CYS A 179 -43.91 8.30 -3.47
CA CYS A 179 -42.51 7.86 -3.61
C CYS A 179 -42.15 7.51 -5.07
N GLU A 180 -43.08 6.87 -5.79
CA GLU A 180 -42.90 6.47 -7.19
C GLU A 180 -42.77 7.68 -8.13
N GLU A 181 -43.56 8.72 -7.90
CA GLU A 181 -43.49 9.98 -8.67
C GLU A 181 -42.16 10.70 -8.43
N ALA A 182 -41.68 10.73 -7.19
CA ALA A 182 -40.37 11.29 -6.87
C ALA A 182 -39.23 10.55 -7.60
N VAL A 183 -39.33 9.22 -7.69
CA VAL A 183 -38.37 8.39 -8.45
C VAL A 183 -38.46 8.71 -9.95
N GLN A 184 -39.65 8.81 -10.52
CA GLN A 184 -39.83 9.13 -11.94
C GLN A 184 -39.27 10.51 -12.32
N ILE A 185 -39.46 11.52 -11.45
CA ILE A 185 -38.87 12.85 -11.64
C ILE A 185 -37.34 12.75 -11.66
N PHE A 186 -36.76 11.96 -10.75
CA PHE A 186 -35.33 11.70 -10.72
C PHE A 186 -34.83 10.97 -11.99
N GLU A 187 -35.52 9.92 -12.43
CA GLU A 187 -35.18 9.19 -13.67
C GLU A 187 -35.19 10.10 -14.89
N SER A 188 -36.20 10.96 -15.00
CA SER A 188 -36.31 11.96 -16.07
C SER A 188 -35.13 12.93 -16.03
N ASN A 189 -34.76 13.41 -14.84
CA ASN A 189 -33.62 14.30 -14.65
C ASN A 189 -32.28 13.60 -15.00
N LEU A 190 -32.10 12.35 -14.60
CA LEU A 190 -30.93 11.55 -14.93
C LEU A 190 -30.81 11.34 -16.45
N LEU A 191 -31.92 11.01 -17.12
CA LEU A 191 -31.96 10.85 -18.57
C LEU A 191 -31.62 12.17 -19.29
N MET A 192 -32.15 13.29 -18.82
CA MET A 192 -31.80 14.60 -19.37
C MET A 192 -30.32 14.94 -19.19
N GLN A 193 -29.72 14.61 -18.04
CA GLN A 193 -28.28 14.77 -17.81
C GLN A 193 -27.47 13.89 -18.75
N GLN A 194 -27.85 12.63 -18.94
CA GLN A 194 -27.19 11.72 -19.89
C GLN A 194 -27.31 12.22 -21.33
N MET A 195 -28.49 12.71 -21.75
CA MET A 195 -28.70 13.32 -23.06
C MET A 195 -27.88 14.60 -23.24
N SER A 196 -27.76 15.45 -22.22
CA SER A 196 -26.91 16.64 -22.23
C SER A 196 -25.42 16.29 -22.28
N GLY A 197 -25.00 15.24 -21.57
CA GLY A 197 -23.65 14.69 -21.65
C GLY A 197 -23.31 14.15 -23.04
N ILE A 198 -24.25 13.46 -23.69
CA ILE A 198 -24.10 12.96 -25.06
C ILE A 198 -24.14 14.12 -26.07
N MET A 199 -25.01 15.12 -25.87
CA MET A 199 -25.07 16.32 -26.73
C MET A 199 -23.81 17.18 -26.61
N SER A 200 -23.23 17.33 -25.41
CA SER A 200 -21.96 18.03 -25.25
C SER A 200 -20.77 17.26 -25.85
N ALA A 201 -20.82 15.92 -25.85
CA ALA A 201 -19.86 15.08 -26.57
C ALA A 201 -20.04 15.12 -28.10
N SER A 202 -21.28 15.27 -28.59
CA SER A 202 -21.59 15.33 -30.04
C SER A 202 -21.51 16.75 -30.63
N VAL A 203 -21.50 17.80 -29.81
CA VAL A 203 -21.30 19.21 -30.24
C VAL A 203 -19.82 19.59 -30.32
N HIS A 204 -18.88 18.71 -29.94
CA HIS A 204 -17.48 18.84 -30.32
C HIS A 204 -17.19 18.27 -31.72
N ASP A 205 -17.95 18.72 -32.72
CA ASP A 205 -17.36 18.88 -34.05
C ASP A 205 -16.39 20.06 -33.94
N LYS A 206 -15.14 19.75 -33.54
CA LYS A 206 -14.04 20.70 -33.54
C LYS A 206 -13.87 21.18 -34.98
N THR A 207 -14.47 22.32 -35.31
CA THR A 207 -13.96 23.16 -36.40
C THR A 207 -12.51 23.45 -36.05
N MET A 208 -11.61 22.68 -36.68
CA MET A 208 -10.18 22.78 -36.43
C MET A 208 -9.76 24.22 -36.75
N ASP A 209 -9.27 24.93 -35.74
CA ASP A 209 -8.57 26.20 -35.92
C ASP A 209 -7.24 25.91 -36.61
N ILE A 210 -7.27 25.98 -37.95
CA ILE A 210 -6.19 25.62 -38.86
C ILE A 210 -4.90 26.41 -38.54
N GLU A 211 -5.03 27.63 -38.02
CA GLU A 211 -3.91 28.52 -37.77
C GLU A 211 -3.10 28.07 -36.53
N LYS A 212 -3.80 27.68 -35.47
CA LYS A 212 -3.19 27.17 -34.23
C LYS A 212 -2.49 25.83 -34.40
N ASN A 213 -3.03 24.97 -35.28
CA ASN A 213 -2.41 23.68 -35.60
C ASN A 213 -1.19 23.82 -36.51
N LYS A 214 -1.14 24.83 -37.39
CA LYS A 214 0.05 25.14 -38.20
C LYS A 214 1.25 25.57 -37.35
N GLU A 215 1.03 26.30 -36.26
CA GLU A 215 2.10 26.64 -35.31
C GLU A 215 2.62 25.41 -34.56
N ARG A 216 1.74 24.50 -34.15
CA ARG A 216 2.11 23.33 -33.34
C ARG A 216 2.83 22.24 -34.11
N PHE A 217 2.43 21.97 -35.34
CA PHE A 217 2.92 20.81 -36.11
C PHE A 217 3.78 21.21 -37.31
N GLY A 218 3.94 22.51 -37.57
CA GLY A 218 4.63 23.03 -38.73
C GLY A 218 3.78 22.94 -39.99
N ASP A 219 4.03 23.85 -40.93
CA ASP A 219 3.32 23.89 -42.21
C ASP A 219 3.90 22.83 -43.17
N PRO A 220 3.13 21.78 -43.53
CA PRO A 220 3.61 20.70 -44.39
C PRO A 220 3.89 21.14 -45.84
N THR A 221 3.55 22.38 -46.22
CA THR A 221 3.83 22.90 -47.57
C THR A 221 5.27 23.38 -47.77
N LYS A 222 6.05 23.56 -46.70
CA LYS A 222 7.44 24.08 -46.79
C LYS A 222 8.47 23.07 -47.33
N ASP A 223 8.14 21.77 -47.37
CA ASP A 223 9.04 20.72 -47.83
C ASP A 223 8.69 20.13 -49.20
N PHE A 224 7.63 20.62 -49.85
CA PHE A 224 7.37 20.30 -51.26
C PHE A 224 8.35 21.06 -52.17
N GLY A 225 9.40 20.36 -52.63
CA GLY A 225 10.25 20.82 -53.74
C GLY A 225 11.74 21.01 -53.45
N LYS A 226 12.26 20.72 -52.25
CA LYS A 226 13.71 20.78 -52.01
C LYS A 226 14.41 19.50 -52.49
N LYS A 227 15.23 19.64 -53.54
CA LYS A 227 16.11 18.58 -54.07
C LYS A 227 17.04 18.05 -52.99
N THR A 228 17.10 16.73 -52.84
CA THR A 228 18.00 15.99 -51.96
C THR A 228 19.46 16.35 -52.22
N ALA A 229 20.15 16.87 -51.22
CA ALA A 229 21.57 17.18 -51.30
C ALA A 229 22.39 15.90 -51.45
N LYS A 230 23.17 15.78 -52.55
CA LYS A 230 24.16 14.72 -52.75
C LYS A 230 25.25 14.83 -51.69
N LYS A 231 25.43 13.75 -50.91
CA LYS A 231 26.66 13.50 -50.13
C LYS A 231 27.86 13.43 -51.10
N SER A 232 28.80 14.35 -50.97
CA SER A 232 30.12 14.25 -51.62
C SER A 232 31.08 13.49 -50.71
N LEU A 233 31.75 12.48 -51.28
CA LEU A 233 32.61 11.50 -50.61
C LEU A 233 34.12 11.73 -50.88
N PHE A 234 34.54 12.90 -51.37
CA PHE A 234 35.96 13.14 -51.70
C PHE A 234 36.45 14.57 -51.43
N GLY A 235 37.63 14.64 -50.77
CA GLY A 235 38.70 15.63 -50.97
C GLY A 235 38.54 16.99 -50.28
N LYS A 236 39.03 17.16 -49.05
CA LYS A 236 40.35 17.69 -48.63
C LYS A 236 40.62 19.17 -48.92
N LYS A 237 40.76 19.96 -47.85
CA LYS A 237 42.07 20.32 -47.28
C LYS A 237 41.96 20.49 -45.77
#